data_AF-A0ABD3ZUM7-F1
#
_entry.id   AF-A0ABD3ZUM7-F1
#
_cell.length_a   1.000
_cell.length_b   1.000
_cell.length_c   1.000
_cell.angle_alpha   90.00
_cell.angle_beta   90.00
_cell.angle_gamma   90.00
#
_symmetry.space_group_name_H-M   'P 1'
#
loop_
_entity.id
_entity.type
_entity.pdbx_description
1 polymer ?
#
loop_
_entity_poly.entity_id
_entity_poly.type
_entity_poly.pdbx_seq_one_letter_code
_entity_poly.pdbx_strand_id
1 'polypeptide(L)' 'MIVYTTLGYFPVLRRKLSKEFKRLGFNSLKEKRWFLAKVLGYAPSFSEMSISELERVIDELTKYENLNEIT' A
#
# COMPACT_ATOMS: atom_id res chain seq x y z
N MET A 1 -23.45 13.79 -1.95
CA MET A 1 -22.10 14.34 -1.70
C MET A 1 -21.10 13.22 -1.37
N ILE A 2 -20.95 12.21 -2.24
CA ILE A 2 -20.08 11.03 -1.98
C ILE A 2 -18.97 10.89 -3.04
N VAL A 3 -19.16 11.48 -4.22
CA VAL A 3 -18.24 11.35 -5.37
C VAL A 3 -16.97 12.22 -5.21
N TYR A 4 -17.05 13.34 -4.48
CA TYR A 4 -15.90 14.23 -4.26
C TYR A 4 -14.92 13.67 -3.23
N THR A 5 -15.39 12.93 -2.23
CA THR A 5 -14.55 12.26 -1.24
C THR A 5 -13.76 11.14 -1.89
N THR A 6 -14.36 10.30 -2.74
CA THR A 6 -13.66 9.19 -3.39
C THR A 6 -12.59 9.64 -4.40
N LEU A 7 -12.87 10.71 -5.17
CA LEU A 7 -11.93 11.27 -6.15
C LEU A 7 -10.67 11.89 -5.52
N GLY A 8 -10.79 12.51 -4.34
CA GLY A 8 -9.65 13.09 -3.61
C GLY A 8 -8.94 12.09 -2.68
N TYR A 9 -9.67 11.10 -2.15
CA TYR A 9 -9.15 10.18 -1.14
C TYR A 9 -8.23 9.10 -1.73
N PHE A 10 -8.58 8.58 -2.90
CA PHE A 10 -7.76 7.58 -3.60
C PHE A 10 -6.32 8.05 -3.91
N PRO A 11 -6.09 9.25 -4.49
CA PRO A 11 -4.72 9.75 -4.71
C PRO A 11 -3.98 10.04 -3.40
N VAL A 12 -4.67 10.41 -2.32
CA VAL A 12 -4.06 10.60 -0.99
C VAL A 12 -3.57 9.27 -0.42
N LEU A 13 -4.38 8.21 -0.48
CA LEU A 13 -3.99 6.87 -0.05
C LEU A 13 -2.80 6.34 -0.85
N ARG A 14 -2.80 6.52 -2.19
CA ARG A 14 -1.65 6.12 -3.02
C ARG A 14 -0.36 6.84 -2.62
N ARG A 15 -0.44 8.13 -2.31
CA ARG A 15 0.72 8.89 -1.81
C ARG A 15 1.18 8.37 -0.46
N LYS A 16 0.25 8.07 0.46
CA LYS A 16 0.56 7.51 1.78
C LYS A 16 1.22 6.13 1.65
N LEU A 17 0.65 5.23 0.86
CA LEU A 17 1.23 3.92 0.54
C LEU A 17 2.66 4.06 0.00
N SER A 18 2.86 4.94 -0.98
CA SER A 18 4.19 5.17 -1.56
C SER A 18 5.19 5.72 -0.54
N LYS A 19 4.73 6.55 0.40
CA LYS A 19 5.55 7.07 1.50
C LYS A 19 5.92 5.96 2.49
N GLU A 20 4.99 5.09 2.87
CA GLU A 20 5.25 3.97 3.77
C GLU A 20 6.22 2.96 3.15
N PHE A 21 6.05 2.61 1.87
CA PHE A 21 7.01 1.76 1.18
C PHE A 21 8.42 2.37 1.17
N LYS A 22 8.54 3.69 0.94
CA LYS A 22 9.83 4.39 1.03
C LYS A 22 10.39 4.42 2.45
N ARG A 23 9.53 4.63 3.47
CA ARG A 23 9.92 4.66 4.88
C ARG A 23 10.55 3.34 5.30
N LEU A 24 9.93 2.24 4.91
CA LEU A 24 10.41 0.89 5.24
C LEU A 24 11.64 0.48 4.43
N GLY A 25 11.92 1.12 3.30
CA GLY A 25 13.09 0.85 2.46
C GLY A 25 12.82 -0.01 1.21
N PHE A 26 11.55 -0.20 0.83
CA PHE A 26 11.19 -0.97 -0.36
C PHE A 26 11.65 -0.27 -1.63
N ASN A 27 12.71 -0.81 -2.24
CA ASN A 27 13.35 -0.21 -3.41
C ASN A 27 12.91 -0.88 -4.72
N SER A 28 12.57 -2.16 -4.70
CA SER A 28 12.18 -2.88 -5.91
C SER A 28 10.65 -3.01 -6.07
N LEU A 29 10.19 -2.96 -7.32
CA LEU A 29 8.78 -3.26 -7.65
C LEU A 29 8.42 -4.69 -7.24
N LYS A 30 9.39 -5.61 -7.31
CA LYS A 30 9.22 -7.03 -6.96
C LYS A 30 8.93 -7.21 -5.48
N GLU A 31 9.68 -6.55 -4.59
CA GLU A 31 9.43 -6.59 -3.14
C GLU A 31 8.06 -6.01 -2.80
N LYS A 32 7.68 -4.89 -3.42
CA LYS A 32 6.36 -4.29 -3.17
C LYS A 32 5.24 -5.23 -3.62
N ARG A 33 5.36 -5.85 -4.79
CA ARG A 33 4.39 -6.86 -5.26
C ARG A 33 4.34 -8.09 -4.37
N TRP A 34 5.50 -8.56 -3.88
CA TRP A 34 5.56 -9.65 -2.93
C TRP A 34 4.84 -9.29 -1.62
N PHE A 35 5.04 -8.07 -1.11
CA PHE A 35 4.33 -7.59 0.07
C PHE A 35 2.83 -7.50 -0.16
N LEU A 36 2.39 -6.96 -1.30
CA LEU A 36 0.98 -6.95 -1.68
C LEU A 36 0.39 -8.38 -1.70
N ALA A 37 1.12 -9.34 -2.28
CA ALA A 37 0.72 -10.75 -2.26
C ALA A 37 0.63 -11.34 -0.85
N LYS A 38 1.56 -10.98 0.05
CA LYS A 38 1.55 -11.41 1.45
C LYS A 38 0.31 -10.90 2.19
N VAL A 39 -0.07 -9.63 1.99
CA VAL A 39 -1.17 -8.99 2.72
C VAL A 39 -2.54 -9.29 2.12
N LEU A 40 -2.64 -9.28 0.79
CA LEU A 40 -3.91 -9.40 0.06
C LEU A 40 -4.18 -10.84 -0.42
N GLY A 41 -3.17 -11.71 -0.41
CA GLY A 41 -3.24 -13.06 -0.98
C GLY A 41 -3.01 -13.10 -2.50
N TYR A 42 -2.85 -11.95 -3.15
CA TYR A 42 -2.58 -11.83 -4.58
C TYR A 42 -1.82 -10.52 -4.88
N ALA A 43 -1.21 -10.40 -6.07
CA ALA A 43 -0.37 -9.26 -6.44
C ALA A 43 -1.09 -8.32 -7.44
N PRO A 44 -2.01 -7.45 -6.99
CA PRO A 44 -2.66 -6.48 -7.87
C PRO A 44 -1.66 -5.48 -8.45
N SER A 45 -2.02 -4.90 -9.59
CA SER A 45 -1.39 -3.65 -10.00
C SER A 45 -1.84 -2.52 -9.06
N PHE A 46 -0.93 -1.60 -8.69
CA PHE A 46 -1.29 -0.42 -7.90
C PHE A 46 -2.39 0.41 -8.56
N SER A 47 -2.49 0.34 -9.90
CA SER A 47 -3.52 1.00 -10.71
C SER A 47 -4.93 0.46 -10.43
N GLU A 48 -5.03 -0.81 -10.07
CA GLU A 48 -6.27 -1.61 -9.99
C GLU A 48 -6.73 -1.86 -8.55
N MET A 49 -5.91 -1.52 -7.56
CA MET A 49 -6.28 -1.66 -6.15
C MET A 49 -7.51 -0.81 -5.79
N SER A 50 -8.41 -1.38 -5.01
CA SER A 50 -9.52 -0.68 -4.38
C SER A 50 -9.06 0.13 -3.15
N ILE A 51 -9.92 1.05 -2.68
CA ILE A 51 -9.66 1.88 -1.49
C ILE A 51 -9.40 1.00 -0.26
N SER A 52 -10.24 -0.02 -0.04
CA SER A 52 -10.13 -0.93 1.10
C SER A 52 -8.82 -1.74 1.09
N GLU A 53 -8.34 -2.13 -0.08
CA GLU A 53 -7.05 -2.83 -0.22
C GLU A 53 -5.88 -1.90 0.05
N LEU A 54 -5.94 -0.66 -0.44
CA LEU A 54 -4.92 0.35 -0.13
C LEU A 54 -4.84 0.60 1.38
N GLU A 55 -5.98 0.78 2.04
CA GLU A 55 -6.06 0.98 3.49
C GLU A 55 -5.47 -0.21 4.24
N ARG A 56 -5.85 -1.44 3.87
CA ARG A 56 -5.36 -2.66 4.51
C ARG A 56 -3.84 -2.81 4.37
N VAL A 57 -3.29 -2.53 3.20
CA VAL A 57 -1.84 -2.59 2.98
C VAL A 57 -1.13 -1.47 3.75
N ILE A 58 -1.69 -0.26 3.80
CA ILE A 58 -1.11 0.85 4.58
C ILE A 58 -1.12 0.50 6.07
N ASP A 59 -2.23 0.00 6.61
CA ASP A 59 -2.35 -0.40 8.01
C ASP A 59 -1.32 -1.47 8.37
N GLU A 60 -1.16 -2.45 7.49
CA GLU A 60 -0.16 -3.50 7.66
C GLU A 60 1.27 -2.94 7.58
N LEU A 61 1.59 -2.06 6.62
CA LEU A 61 2.90 -1.39 6.55
C LEU A 61 3.19 -0.54 7.80
N THR A 62 2.19 0.07 8.41
CA THR A 62 2.39 0.89 9.62
C THR A 62 2.70 0.08 10.87
N LYS A 63 2.41 -1.22 10.88
CA LYS A 63 2.78 -2.12 12.00
C LYS A 63 4.27 -2.41 12.07
N TYR A 64 4.97 -2.29 10.94
CA TYR A 64 6.40 -2.54 10.86
C TYR A 64 7.17 -1.21 10.99
N GLU A 65 8.25 -1.22 11.76
CA GLU A 65 9.19 -0.09 11.81
C GLU A 65 10.26 -0.19 10.73
N ASN A 66 10.68 -1.41 10.37
CA ASN A 66 11.74 -1.67 9.40
C ASN A 66 11.45 -2.88 8.50
N LEU A 67 12.04 -2.90 7.30
CA LEU A 67 11.93 -4.03 6.36
C LEU A 67 12.41 -5.36 6.96
N ASN A 68 13.36 -5.31 7.89
CA ASN A 68 13.90 -6.48 8.58
C ASN A 68 12.87 -7.23 9.44
N GLU A 69 11.77 -6.59 9.84
CA GLU A 69 10.69 -7.23 10.58
C GLU A 69 9.72 -8.00 9.66
N ILE A 70 9.78 -7.72 8.36
CA ILE A 70 8.89 -8.29 7.35
C ILE A 70 9.50 -9.56 6.71
N THR A 71 10.83 -9.63 6.65
CA THR A 71 11.66 -10.68 6.02
C THR A 71 12.03 -11.81 6.96
#